data_AF-A0A0L8M2Z1-F1
#
_entry.id   AF-A0A0L8M2Z1-F1
#
_cell.length_a   1.000
_cell.length_b   1.000
_cell.length_c   1.000
_cell.angle_alpha   90.00
_cell.angle_beta   90.00
_cell.angle_gamma   90.00
#
_symmetry.space_group_name_H-M   'P 1'
#
loop_
_entity.id
_entity.type
_entity.pdbx_description
1 polymer ?
#
loop_
_entity_poly.entity_id
_entity_poly.type
_entity_poly.pdbx_seq_one_letter_code
_entity_poly.pdbx_strand_id
1 'polypeptide(L)' 'MPAEMQNDKDRNPPPGALLYWDTGQRAGHVALYLGNGKIASNDIVSQGRIDIVDATVVESKWGATYIGWAPPYFPLAGR' A
#
# COMPACT_ATOMS: atom_id res chain seq x y z
N MET A 1 5.25 6.92 12.20
CA MET A 1 4.65 8.24 11.88
C MET A 1 3.76 8.67 13.04
N PRO A 2 3.45 9.98 13.19
CA PRO A 2 2.39 10.44 14.09
C PRO A 2 1.06 9.71 13.83
N ALA A 3 0.23 9.54 14.87
CA ALA A 3 -1.03 8.81 14.77
C ALA A 3 -2.03 9.52 13.85
N GLU A 4 -1.96 10.84 13.79
CA GLU A 4 -2.82 11.72 13.01
C GLU A 4 -2.58 11.60 11.50
N MET A 5 -1.46 11.00 11.08
CA MET A 5 -1.14 10.72 9.69
C MET A 5 -1.66 9.35 9.23
N GLN A 6 -2.20 8.54 10.14
CA GLN A 6 -2.76 7.23 9.83
C GLN A 6 -4.22 7.41 9.42
N ASN A 7 -4.56 6.95 8.21
CA ASN A 7 -5.91 6.99 7.69
C ASN A 7 -6.47 5.57 7.66
N ASP A 8 -6.94 5.14 8.83
CA ASP A 8 -7.42 3.77 9.05
C ASP A 8 -8.65 3.46 8.21
N LYS A 9 -8.58 2.39 7.43
CA LYS A 9 -9.65 1.89 6.55
C LYS A 9 -10.21 2.88 5.52
N ASP A 10 -9.70 4.11 5.45
CA ASP A 10 -10.13 5.09 4.47
C ASP A 10 -9.74 4.65 3.05
N ARG A 11 -10.71 4.70 2.14
CA ARG A 11 -10.55 4.26 0.74
C ARG A 11 -10.30 5.42 -0.23
N ASN A 12 -10.01 6.62 0.29
CA ASN A 12 -9.75 7.82 -0.52
C ASN A 12 -8.30 8.33 -0.40
N PRO A 13 -7.27 7.49 -0.65
CA PRO A 13 -5.89 7.94 -0.58
C PRO A 13 -5.58 8.97 -1.67
N PRO A 14 -4.76 9.99 -1.39
CA PRO A 14 -4.20 10.86 -2.42
C PRO A 14 -3.06 10.14 -3.18
N PRO A 15 -2.80 10.48 -4.45
CA PRO A 15 -1.62 10.01 -5.17
C PRO A 15 -0.33 10.25 -4.37
N GLY A 16 0.56 9.26 -4.34
CA GLY A 16 1.78 9.27 -3.54
C GLY A 16 1.64 8.65 -2.15
N ALA A 17 0.42 8.35 -1.68
CA ALA A 17 0.21 7.65 -0.42
C ALA A 17 0.78 6.22 -0.43
N LEU A 18 1.21 5.74 0.75
CA LEU A 18 1.51 4.34 1.00
C LEU A 18 0.24 3.64 1.48
N LEU A 19 -0.18 2.60 0.78
CA LEU A 19 -1.33 1.77 1.15
C LEU A 19 -0.83 0.51 1.85
N TYR A 20 -1.57 0.07 2.86
CA TYR A 20 -1.19 -1.06 3.70
C TYR A 20 -2.28 -2.13 3.70
N TRP A 21 -1.84 -3.38 3.67
CA TRP A 21 -2.70 -4.55 3.83
C TRP A 21 -2.12 -5.50 4.87
N ASP A 22 -3.02 -6.13 5.62
CA ASP A 22 -2.73 -7.33 6.40
C ASP A 22 -2.90 -8.55 5.49
N THR A 23 -1.84 -9.33 5.33
CA THR A 23 -1.82 -10.57 4.54
C THR A 23 -1.95 -11.83 5.40
N GLY A 24 -2.12 -11.68 6.72
CA GLY A 24 -2.01 -12.77 7.69
C GLY A 24 -0.57 -13.23 7.94
N GLN A 25 0.42 -12.60 7.28
CA GLN A 25 1.84 -12.85 7.49
C GLN A 25 2.52 -11.69 8.22
N ARG A 26 3.61 -11.99 8.93
CA ARG A 26 4.36 -11.01 9.75
C ARG A 26 4.74 -9.72 9.01
N ALA A 27 5.00 -9.80 7.71
CA ALA A 27 5.42 -8.64 6.91
C ALA A 27 4.27 -7.74 6.45
N GLY A 28 3.02 -8.23 6.40
CA GLY A 28 1.92 -7.55 5.72
C GLY A 28 2.21 -7.30 4.23
N HIS A 29 1.63 -6.23 3.68
CA HIS A 29 1.99 -5.71 2.36
C HIS A 29 1.88 -4.18 2.32
N VAL A 30 2.75 -3.53 1.55
CA VAL A 30 2.72 -2.08 1.31
C VAL A 30 2.93 -1.78 -0.17
N ALA A 31 2.21 -0.81 -0.71
CA ALA A 31 2.37 -0.37 -2.09
C ALA A 31 2.20 1.16 -2.23
N LEU A 32 2.80 1.72 -3.28
CA LEU A 32 2.67 3.14 -3.60
C LEU A 32 1.42 3.38 -4.45
N TYR A 33 0.53 4.28 -4.01
CA TYR A 33 -0.64 4.66 -4.78
C TYR A 33 -0.32 5.72 -5.82
N LEU A 34 -0.77 5.49 -7.05
CA LEU A 34 -0.51 6.34 -8.21
C LEU A 34 -1.71 7.23 -8.58
N GLY A 35 -2.84 7.07 -7.90
CA GLY A 35 -4.12 7.67 -8.30
C GLY A 35 -4.97 6.73 -9.15
N ASN A 36 -6.24 7.11 -9.35
CA ASN A 36 -7.20 6.39 -10.19
C ASN A 36 -7.33 4.88 -9.85
N GLY A 37 -7.23 4.52 -8.58
CA GLY A 37 -7.30 3.13 -8.14
C GLY A 37 -6.05 2.30 -8.41
N LYS A 38 -4.98 2.88 -8.98
CA LYS A 38 -3.76 2.15 -9.35
C LYS A 38 -2.66 2.23 -8.29
N ILE A 39 -1.90 1.15 -8.16
CA ILE A 39 -0.71 1.05 -7.30
C ILE A 39 0.51 0.55 -8.09
N ALA A 40 1.69 1.00 -7.70
CA ALA A 40 2.95 0.31 -8.01
C ALA A 40 3.26 -0.67 -6.88
N SER A 41 3.23 -1.97 -7.17
CA SER A 41 3.44 -3.04 -6.20
C SER A 41 4.45 -4.06 -6.72
N ASN A 42 5.26 -4.61 -5.81
CA ASN A 42 6.11 -5.73 -6.13
C ASN A 42 5.34 -7.06 -6.09
N ASP A 43 5.86 -8.05 -6.82
CA ASP A 43 5.52 -9.48 -6.68
C ASP A 43 4.04 -9.82 -6.85
N ILE A 44 3.29 -8.99 -7.56
CA ILE A 44 1.83 -9.16 -7.72
C ILE A 44 1.44 -9.87 -9.00
N VAL A 45 1.97 -9.49 -10.16
CA VAL A 45 1.80 -10.22 -11.43
C VAL A 45 3.06 -11.03 -11.72
N SER A 46 4.22 -10.41 -11.56
CA SER A 46 5.52 -11.01 -11.88
C SER A 46 6.46 -11.03 -10.68
N GLN A 47 7.02 -12.21 -10.39
CA GLN A 47 7.99 -12.37 -9.30
C GLN A 47 9.25 -11.53 -9.57
N GLY A 48 9.70 -10.79 -8.55
CA GLY A 48 10.87 -9.91 -8.56
C GLY A 48 10.70 -8.61 -9.33
N ARG A 49 9.47 -8.21 -9.68
CA ARG A 49 9.19 -7.01 -10.49
C ARG A 49 8.17 -6.10 -9.84
N ILE A 50 8.17 -4.85 -10.27
CA ILE A 50 7.11 -3.89 -9.98
C ILE A 50 6.10 -3.93 -11.12
N ASP A 51 4.83 -4.13 -10.76
CA ASP A 51 3.70 -4.06 -11.68
C ASP A 51 2.81 -2.87 -11.28
N ILE A 52 2.16 -2.25 -12.28
CA ILE A 52 1.10 -1.27 -12.06
C ILE A 52 -0.24 -1.98 -12.20
N VAL A 53 -0.98 -2.08 -11.10
CA VAL A 53 -2.25 -2.83 -11.03
C VAL A 53 -3.30 -2.04 -10.27
N ASP A 54 -4.56 -2.49 -10.34
CA ASP A 54 -5.59 -1.99 -9.42
C ASP A 54 -5.26 -2.37 -7.97
N ALA A 55 -5.47 -1.44 -7.04
CA ALA A 55 -5.24 -1.65 -5.62
C ALA A 55 -6.02 -2.86 -5.07
N THR A 56 -7.21 -3.11 -5.62
CA THR A 56 -8.09 -4.24 -5.26
C THR A 56 -7.49 -5.60 -5.59
N VAL A 57 -6.49 -5.68 -6.48
CA VAL A 57 -5.84 -6.95 -6.86
C VAL A 57 -5.16 -7.60 -5.64
N VAL A 58 -4.62 -6.81 -4.73
CA VAL A 58 -3.98 -7.32 -3.50
C VAL A 58 -4.99 -8.11 -2.67
N GLU A 59 -6.19 -7.56 -2.49
CA GLU A 59 -7.28 -8.20 -1.74
C GLU A 59 -7.81 -9.43 -2.49
N SER A 60 -8.11 -9.29 -3.79
CA SER A 60 -8.74 -10.37 -4.57
C SER A 60 -7.80 -11.54 -4.85
N LYS A 61 -6.49 -11.30 -5.01
CA LYS A 61 -5.51 -12.33 -5.38
C LYS A 61 -4.94 -13.06 -4.16
N TRP A 62 -4.76 -12.35 -3.05
CA TRP A 62 -4.08 -12.90 -1.86
C TRP A 62 -5.01 -13.10 -0.66
N GLY A 63 -6.27 -12.67 -0.74
CA GLY A 63 -7.17 -12.66 0.41
C GLY A 63 -6.74 -11.69 1.50
N ALA A 64 -5.92 -10.70 1.15
CA ALA A 64 -5.42 -9.69 2.09
C ALA A 64 -6.53 -8.72 2.50
N THR A 65 -6.42 -8.17 3.71
CA THR A 65 -7.33 -7.16 4.23
C THR A 65 -6.68 -5.79 4.14
N TYR A 66 -7.30 -4.86 3.42
CA TYR A 66 -6.85 -3.46 3.43
C TYR A 66 -7.03 -2.85 4.82
N ILE A 67 -5.98 -2.22 5.35
CA ILE A 67 -6.01 -1.64 6.71
C ILE A 67 -5.94 -0.12 6.72
N GLY A 68 -5.52 0.52 5.63
CA GLY A 68 -5.51 1.99 5.52
C GLY A 68 -4.36 2.53 4.69
N TRP A 69 -4.15 3.84 4.78
CA TRP A 69 -3.06 4.52 4.10
C TRP A 69 -2.38 5.57 4.99
N ALA A 70 -1.17 5.96 4.60
CA ALA A 70 -0.47 7.09 5.19
C ALA A 70 0.29 7.87 4.12
N PRO A 71 0.49 9.18 4.28
CA PRO A 71 1.42 9.91 3.45
C PRO A 71 2.84 9.38 3.69
N PRO A 72 3.75 9.46 2.70
CA PRO A 72 5.15 9.14 2.92
C PRO A 72 5.73 10.00 4.04
N TYR A 73 6.22 9.36 5.10
CA TYR A 73 6.76 10.05 6.27
C TYR A 73 8.14 9.49 6.61
N PHE A 74 9.18 10.24 6.24
CA PHE A 74 10.57 9.81 6.39
C PHE A 74 11.42 10.86 7.11
N PRO A 75 11.22 11.07 8.42
CA PRO A 75 11.88 12.15 9.17
C PRO A 75 13.40 12.02 9.22
N LEU A 76 13.93 10.80 9.00
CA LEU A 76 15.36 10.47 9.04
C LEU A 76 15.81 9.67 7.80
N ALA A 77 15.10 9.77 6.67
CA ALA A 77 15.47 8.98 5.48
C ALA A 77 16.93 9.22 5.06
N GLY A 78 17.66 8.13 4.81
CA GLY A 78 19.03 8.17 4.27
C GLY A 78 20.10 8.66 5.26
N ARG A 79 19.79 8.76 6.56
CA ARG A 79 20.73 9.10 7.63
C ARG A 79 21.03 7.92 8.54
#